data_AF-A0A7K1V3E1-F1
#
_entry.id   AF-A0A7K1V3E1-F1
#
_cell.length_a   1.000
_cell.length_b   1.000
_cell.length_c   1.000
_cell.angle_alpha   90.00
_cell.angle_beta   90.00
_cell.angle_gamma   90.00
#
_symmetry.space_group_name_H-M   'P 1'
#
loop_
_entity.id
_entity.type
_entity.pdbx_description
1 polymer ?
#
loop_
_entity_poly.entity_id
_entity_poly.type
_entity_poly.pdbx_seq_one_letter_code
_entity_poly.pdbx_strand_id
1 'polypeptide(L)'
;MRTTTSDHRSTPRLAAALLGVALCAAVIGGCSSSPSSSGPSTTTTSTTAPTPTGPGGTQSPGISIPTQPPTVETPSATVPVTPVPTVPVSPTMPPTSPSSGNPPSGTTFPGEGLTAQQAADLQTAVDNGHQPWRLDRVQVAKTFAQSRFGWTNVQTSTGAPMVVFVTNADGSKVALHLIQPATKGDTGIWEVDSGVWS
;
A
#
# COMPACT_ATOMS: atom_id res chain seq x y z
N MET A 1 -43.04 12.16 35.77
CA MET A 1 -43.39 13.42 35.07
C MET A 1 -42.26 14.41 35.37
N ARG A 2 -41.46 14.95 34.46
CA ARG A 2 -41.67 15.32 33.04
C ARG A 2 -40.44 14.97 32.19
N THR A 3 -40.73 14.70 30.93
CA THR A 3 -39.84 14.43 29.79
C THR A 3 -39.76 15.69 28.91
N THR A 4 -38.57 16.04 28.41
CA THR A 4 -38.31 16.88 27.22
C THR A 4 -36.79 16.80 26.96
N THR A 5 -36.22 16.21 25.90
CA THR A 5 -36.36 16.41 24.43
C THR A 5 -36.21 17.87 24.02
N SER A 6 -35.12 18.23 23.33
CA SER A 6 -35.16 18.59 21.90
C SER A 6 -33.82 19.10 21.36
N ASP A 7 -33.70 18.89 20.06
CA ASP A 7 -32.62 18.93 19.08
C ASP A 7 -32.20 20.35 18.59
N HIS A 8 -31.13 20.33 17.77
CA HIS A 8 -30.76 21.22 16.66
C HIS A 8 -30.10 22.59 16.92
N ARG A 9 -28.84 22.71 16.48
CA ARG A 9 -28.38 23.57 15.36
C ARG A 9 -26.84 23.60 15.28
N SER A 10 -26.27 23.11 14.19
CA SER A 10 -25.81 23.92 13.04
C SER A 10 -24.52 24.69 13.31
N THR A 11 -23.46 24.20 12.67
CA THR A 11 -22.16 24.84 12.45
C THR A 11 -22.32 26.24 11.84
N PRO A 12 -21.47 27.19 12.24
CA PRO A 12 -20.83 28.06 11.29
C PRO A 12 -19.30 27.97 11.34
N ARG A 13 -18.72 28.05 10.13
CA ARG A 13 -17.30 28.21 9.86
C ARG A 13 -16.78 29.52 10.48
N LEU A 14 -15.63 29.49 11.13
CA LEU A 14 -14.79 30.68 11.30
C LEU A 14 -13.35 30.34 10.93
N ALA A 15 -12.92 30.97 9.85
CA ALA A 15 -11.53 31.13 9.47
C ALA A 15 -10.86 32.11 10.44
N ALA A 16 -9.60 31.84 10.80
CA ALA A 16 -8.70 32.85 11.33
C ALA A 16 -7.30 32.58 10.79
N ALA A 17 -6.95 33.34 9.75
CA ALA A 17 -5.58 33.54 9.33
C ALA A 17 -4.87 34.40 10.39
N LEU A 18 -3.65 34.03 10.77
CA LEU A 18 -2.74 34.95 11.43
C LEU A 18 -1.39 34.97 10.71
N LEU A 19 -1.12 36.16 10.18
CA LEU A 19 0.13 36.70 9.71
C LEU A 19 1.25 36.54 10.73
N GLY A 20 2.48 36.37 10.22
CA GLY A 20 3.67 36.93 10.85
C GLY A 20 4.91 36.05 10.73
N VAL A 21 5.90 36.47 9.95
CA VAL A 21 7.19 37.00 10.44
C VAL A 21 8.00 37.54 9.26
N ALA A 22 8.68 38.65 9.53
CA ALA A 22 9.24 39.62 8.61
C ALA A 22 10.72 39.34 8.22
N LEU A 23 11.01 39.62 6.95
CA LEU A 23 12.10 40.43 6.35
C LEU A 23 13.53 40.52 6.94
N CYS A 24 14.48 40.56 5.97
CA CYS A 24 15.85 41.12 5.92
C CYS A 24 17.01 40.14 6.22
N ALA A 25 18.15 40.11 5.50
CA ALA A 25 18.65 40.83 4.32
C ALA A 25 19.87 40.08 3.70
N ALA A 26 20.28 40.53 2.52
CA ALA A 26 21.18 39.92 1.53
C ALA A 26 22.68 39.84 1.87
N VAL A 27 23.39 38.94 1.16
CA VAL A 27 24.79 39.13 0.74
C VAL A 27 24.98 38.74 -0.74
N ILE A 28 25.78 39.56 -1.40
CA ILE A 28 26.04 39.71 -2.83
C ILE A 28 27.21 38.80 -3.25
N GLY A 29 27.17 38.20 -4.44
CA GLY A 29 28.39 37.71 -5.08
C GLY A 29 28.21 36.83 -6.33
N GLY A 30 28.36 37.42 -7.52
CA GLY A 30 29.07 36.77 -8.64
C GLY A 30 28.24 36.27 -9.83
N CYS A 31 28.12 37.13 -10.85
CA CYS A 31 27.53 36.85 -12.16
C CYS A 31 28.55 36.17 -13.11
N SER A 32 28.10 35.28 -13.99
CA SER A 32 28.65 35.15 -15.35
C SER A 32 27.65 34.43 -16.27
N SER A 33 26.95 35.25 -17.05
CA SER A 33 26.17 34.82 -18.22
C SER A 33 27.11 34.69 -19.42
N SER A 34 26.78 33.80 -20.35
CA SER A 34 27.33 33.83 -21.71
C SER A 34 26.26 33.45 -22.74
N PRO A 35 26.37 33.97 -23.99
CA PRO A 35 25.23 34.48 -24.74
C PRO A 35 24.68 33.56 -25.84
N SER A 36 23.44 33.83 -26.24
CA SER A 36 22.81 33.39 -27.47
C SER A 36 23.49 34.01 -28.70
N SER A 37 23.80 33.20 -29.71
CA SER A 37 24.23 33.67 -31.04
C SER A 37 23.37 33.02 -32.12
N SER A 38 22.71 33.86 -32.92
CA SER A 38 21.90 33.50 -34.07
C SER A 38 22.77 33.35 -35.31
N GLY A 39 22.53 32.31 -36.11
CA GLY A 39 23.02 32.22 -37.48
C GLY A 39 21.88 31.79 -38.41
N PRO A 40 21.61 32.48 -39.52
CA PRO A 40 20.70 32.01 -40.56
C PRO A 40 21.49 31.35 -41.70
N SER A 41 20.95 30.27 -42.27
CA SER A 41 21.08 29.94 -43.70
C SER A 41 20.09 28.85 -44.09
N THR A 42 19.24 29.23 -45.04
CA THR A 42 18.43 28.40 -45.92
C THR A 42 19.27 27.37 -46.68
N THR A 43 18.76 26.14 -46.85
CA THR A 43 18.79 25.40 -48.13
C THR A 43 17.79 24.25 -48.10
N THR A 44 16.96 24.25 -49.13
CA THR A 44 15.92 23.30 -49.54
C THR A 44 16.52 21.95 -49.93
N THR A 45 15.91 20.83 -49.52
CA THR A 45 15.91 19.59 -50.32
C THR A 45 14.75 18.68 -49.94
N SER A 46 13.75 18.61 -50.81
CA SER A 46 12.77 17.54 -50.92
C SER A 46 13.48 16.21 -51.22
N THR A 47 12.98 15.05 -50.75
CA THR A 47 12.99 13.74 -51.45
C THR A 47 12.40 12.62 -50.55
N THR A 48 11.17 12.24 -50.91
CA THR A 48 10.70 10.85 -51.19
C THR A 48 10.60 9.80 -50.07
N ALA A 49 9.35 9.38 -49.84
CA ALA A 49 8.97 8.11 -49.23
C ALA A 49 9.33 6.90 -50.12
N PRO A 50 9.48 5.70 -49.54
CA PRO A 50 8.61 4.62 -50.01
C PRO A 50 8.07 3.72 -48.88
N THR A 51 6.80 3.39 -48.98
CA THR A 51 6.23 2.12 -48.51
C THR A 51 6.59 1.04 -49.52
N PRO A 52 6.96 -0.16 -49.07
CA PRO A 52 6.28 -1.33 -49.64
C PRO A 52 5.87 -2.38 -48.59
N THR A 53 4.65 -2.85 -48.84
CA THR A 53 3.97 -4.06 -48.40
C THR A 53 4.84 -5.33 -48.50
N GLY A 54 4.75 -6.21 -47.51
CA GLY A 54 5.30 -7.58 -47.57
C GLY A 54 4.56 -8.53 -46.61
N PRO A 55 3.75 -9.48 -47.13
CA PRO A 55 3.03 -10.49 -46.36
C PRO A 55 3.80 -11.83 -46.29
N GLY A 56 3.55 -12.60 -45.23
CA GLY A 56 4.07 -13.97 -45.02
C GLY A 56 4.55 -14.11 -43.58
N GLY A 57 3.88 -14.79 -42.66
CA GLY A 57 3.15 -16.04 -42.82
C GLY A 57 4.08 -17.18 -42.42
N THR A 58 3.65 -17.97 -41.43
CA THR A 58 3.89 -19.43 -41.28
C THR A 58 4.68 -19.89 -40.03
N GLN A 59 3.90 -20.46 -39.10
CA GLN A 59 4.15 -21.67 -38.28
C GLN A 59 4.90 -21.63 -36.93
N SER A 60 4.08 -21.63 -35.86
CA SER A 60 3.91 -22.64 -34.77
C SER A 60 5.02 -23.70 -34.59
N PRO A 61 5.38 -24.08 -33.34
CA PRO A 61 4.64 -25.16 -32.67
C PRO A 61 4.10 -24.81 -31.29
N GLY A 62 2.87 -25.27 -31.03
CA GLY A 62 2.22 -25.19 -29.74
C GLY A 62 2.94 -26.02 -28.67
N ILE A 63 3.15 -25.40 -27.51
CA ILE A 63 3.42 -26.12 -26.28
C ILE A 63 2.05 -26.49 -25.70
N SER A 64 1.62 -27.70 -26.01
CA SER A 64 0.55 -28.39 -25.28
C SER A 64 1.06 -28.64 -23.87
N ILE A 65 0.65 -27.80 -22.91
CA ILE A 65 0.86 -28.08 -21.49
C ILE A 65 -0.25 -29.05 -21.08
N PRO A 66 0.05 -30.32 -20.71
CA PRO A 66 -0.97 -31.20 -20.16
C PRO A 66 -1.45 -30.62 -18.83
N THR A 67 -2.74 -30.30 -18.77
CA THR A 67 -3.50 -30.12 -17.53
C THR A 67 -3.52 -31.44 -16.78
N GLN A 68 -2.57 -31.63 -15.86
CA GLN A 68 -2.65 -32.70 -14.87
C GLN A 68 -3.23 -32.11 -13.58
N PRO A 69 -4.45 -32.46 -13.17
CA PRO A 69 -4.91 -32.14 -11.81
C PRO A 69 -4.03 -32.92 -10.82
N PRO A 70 -3.58 -32.31 -9.70
CA PRO A 70 -3.02 -33.11 -8.62
C PRO A 70 -4.14 -33.97 -8.04
N THR A 71 -4.07 -35.28 -8.29
CA THR A 71 -4.80 -36.27 -7.50
C THR A 71 -4.28 -36.18 -6.08
N VAL A 72 -5.09 -35.59 -5.20
CA VAL A 72 -4.87 -35.63 -3.76
C VAL A 72 -5.17 -37.06 -3.32
N GLU A 73 -4.14 -37.89 -3.18
CA GLU A 73 -4.25 -39.17 -2.49
C GLU A 73 -4.42 -38.90 -1.00
N THR A 74 -5.65 -39.10 -0.52
CA THR A 74 -6.02 -39.11 0.89
C THR A 74 -5.57 -40.44 1.51
N PRO A 75 -4.54 -40.49 2.39
CA PRO A 75 -4.33 -41.68 3.21
C PRO A 75 -5.44 -41.74 4.27
N SER A 76 -6.42 -42.62 4.06
CA SER A 76 -7.33 -43.09 5.12
C SER A 76 -6.54 -43.92 6.12
N ALA A 77 -6.08 -43.29 7.20
CA ALA A 77 -5.60 -43.99 8.37
C ALA A 77 -6.79 -44.27 9.32
N THR A 78 -7.31 -45.50 9.26
CA THR A 78 -8.27 -46.01 10.25
C THR A 78 -7.54 -46.25 11.57
N VAL A 79 -7.71 -45.35 12.54
CA VAL A 79 -7.28 -45.59 13.92
C VAL A 79 -8.39 -46.29 14.71
N PRO A 80 -8.08 -47.34 15.49
CA PRO A 80 -9.06 -47.99 16.37
C PRO A 80 -9.42 -47.07 17.54
N VAL A 81 -10.73 -46.87 17.74
CA VAL A 81 -11.30 -46.10 18.86
C VAL A 81 -11.33 -46.95 20.13
N THR A 82 -10.51 -46.55 21.11
CA THR A 82 -10.59 -47.02 22.50
C THR A 82 -11.71 -46.27 23.23
N PRO A 83 -12.60 -46.93 24.00
CA PRO A 83 -13.64 -46.23 24.76
C PRO A 83 -13.02 -45.43 25.91
N VAL A 84 -13.31 -44.12 25.95
CA VAL A 84 -12.91 -43.19 27.01
C VAL A 84 -13.90 -43.28 28.19
N PRO A 85 -13.43 -43.35 29.45
CA PRO A 85 -14.29 -43.34 30.63
C PRO A 85 -14.96 -41.97 30.85
N THR A 86 -16.25 -42.01 31.21
CA THR A 86 -17.11 -40.86 31.47
C THR A 86 -16.66 -40.10 32.72
N VAL A 87 -16.18 -38.87 32.56
CA VAL A 87 -15.95 -37.93 33.66
C VAL A 87 -17.23 -37.12 33.97
N PRO A 88 -17.49 -36.78 35.25
CA PRO A 88 -18.66 -36.02 35.66
C PRO A 88 -18.63 -34.57 35.14
N VAL A 89 -19.75 -34.12 34.58
CA VAL A 89 -19.95 -32.79 33.99
C VAL A 89 -20.02 -31.71 35.08
N SER A 90 -19.02 -30.83 35.13
CA SER A 90 -19.14 -29.53 35.81
C SER A 90 -20.07 -28.61 34.99
N PRO A 91 -20.90 -27.77 35.62
CA PRO A 91 -21.75 -26.83 34.91
C PRO A 91 -20.88 -25.87 34.09
N THR A 92 -20.92 -26.05 32.78
CA THR A 92 -20.19 -25.23 31.81
C THR A 92 -20.95 -23.92 31.67
N MET A 93 -20.37 -22.83 32.18
CA MET A 93 -20.79 -21.49 31.76
C MET A 93 -20.75 -21.44 30.23
N PRO A 94 -21.75 -20.83 29.56
CA PRO A 94 -21.72 -20.72 28.11
C PRO A 94 -20.40 -20.05 27.68
N PRO A 95 -19.68 -20.59 26.69
CA PRO A 95 -18.50 -19.92 26.16
C PRO A 95 -18.93 -18.56 25.64
N THR A 96 -18.41 -17.49 26.23
CA THR A 96 -18.46 -16.16 25.62
C THR A 96 -17.78 -16.26 24.27
N SER A 97 -18.57 -16.29 23.19
CA SER A 97 -18.08 -16.15 21.84
C SER A 97 -17.13 -14.95 21.76
N PRO A 98 -15.94 -15.06 21.17
CA PRO A 98 -15.11 -13.90 20.92
C PRO A 98 -15.91 -12.95 20.02
N SER A 99 -16.19 -11.74 20.50
CA SER A 99 -16.81 -10.69 19.70
C SER A 99 -16.06 -10.57 18.38
N SER A 100 -16.74 -10.86 17.28
CA SER A 100 -16.25 -10.69 15.91
C SER A 100 -16.24 -9.20 15.54
N GLY A 101 -15.55 -8.39 16.35
CA GLY A 101 -15.41 -6.96 16.18
C GLY A 101 -13.95 -6.58 15.94
N ASN A 102 -13.74 -5.40 15.39
CA ASN A 102 -12.40 -4.83 15.29
C ASN A 102 -11.73 -4.74 16.65
N PRO A 103 -10.40 -4.85 16.71
CA PRO A 103 -9.66 -4.58 17.94
C PRO A 103 -9.97 -3.18 18.50
N PRO A 104 -9.90 -2.99 19.83
CA PRO A 104 -10.07 -1.67 20.43
C PRO A 104 -9.12 -0.63 19.85
N SER A 105 -9.56 0.62 19.76
CA SER A 105 -8.69 1.75 19.39
C SER A 105 -7.46 1.80 20.31
N GLY A 106 -6.29 2.07 19.74
CA GLY A 106 -4.99 2.02 20.42
C GLY A 106 -4.31 0.65 20.40
N THR A 107 -4.99 -0.42 19.95
CA THR A 107 -4.35 -1.74 19.82
C THR A 107 -3.26 -1.70 18.76
N THR A 108 -2.03 -2.06 19.10
CA THR A 108 -0.90 -2.10 18.16
C THR A 108 -0.80 -3.45 17.45
N PHE A 109 -0.20 -3.44 16.26
CA PHE A 109 0.15 -4.65 15.51
C PHE A 109 1.48 -4.48 14.77
N PRO A 110 2.23 -5.57 14.55
CA PRO A 110 3.47 -5.53 13.78
C PRO A 110 3.18 -5.35 12.29
N GLY A 111 4.13 -4.72 11.60
CA GLY A 111 4.15 -4.58 10.15
C GLY A 111 4.69 -5.83 9.43
N GLU A 112 5.47 -5.62 8.37
CA GLU A 112 6.00 -6.68 7.51
C GLU A 112 7.26 -7.34 8.11
N GLY A 113 8.11 -6.57 8.79
CA GLY A 113 9.26 -7.09 9.54
C GLY A 113 10.39 -7.58 8.65
N LEU A 114 10.70 -6.85 7.57
CA LEU A 114 11.80 -7.20 6.67
C LEU A 114 13.15 -7.07 7.38
N THR A 115 13.99 -8.09 7.21
CA THR A 115 15.40 -7.98 7.55
C THR A 115 16.12 -7.05 6.57
N ALA A 116 17.28 -6.52 6.97
CA ALA A 116 18.09 -5.65 6.10
C ALA A 116 18.44 -6.31 4.76
N GLN A 117 18.72 -7.63 4.75
CA GLN A 117 19.00 -8.37 3.52
C GLN A 117 17.76 -8.47 2.62
N GLN A 118 16.60 -8.83 3.19
CA GLN A 118 15.35 -8.89 2.42
C GLN A 118 14.95 -7.53 1.85
N ALA A 119 15.17 -6.46 2.61
CA ALA A 119 14.95 -5.09 2.14
C ALA A 119 15.89 -4.73 0.96
N ALA A 120 17.16 -5.12 1.03
CA ALA A 120 18.12 -4.90 -0.06
C ALA A 120 17.77 -5.70 -1.32
N ASP A 121 17.35 -6.96 -1.15
CA ASP A 121 16.91 -7.82 -2.25
C ASP A 121 15.63 -7.25 -2.90
N LEU A 122 14.69 -6.78 -2.08
CA LEU A 122 13.45 -6.15 -2.55
C LEU A 122 13.72 -4.82 -3.26
N GLN A 123 14.64 -4.00 -2.73
CA GLN A 123 15.10 -2.78 -3.39
C GLN A 123 15.66 -3.10 -4.78
N THR A 124 16.54 -4.10 -4.87
CA THR A 124 17.10 -4.56 -6.15
C THR A 124 16.00 -5.02 -7.11
N ALA A 125 15.00 -5.77 -6.63
CA ALA A 125 13.88 -6.21 -7.47
C ALA A 125 13.08 -5.01 -8.02
N VAL A 126 12.83 -4.00 -7.19
CA VAL A 126 12.13 -2.76 -7.55
C VAL A 126 12.93 -1.92 -8.54
N ASP A 127 14.23 -1.80 -8.35
CA ASP A 127 15.13 -1.13 -9.28
C ASP A 127 15.15 -1.82 -10.65
N ASN A 128 14.92 -3.14 -10.68
CA ASN A 128 14.72 -3.93 -11.90
C ASN A 128 13.27 -3.92 -12.43
N GLY A 129 12.41 -3.04 -11.90
CA GLY A 129 11.03 -2.83 -12.38
C GLY A 129 9.98 -3.77 -11.78
N HIS A 130 10.32 -4.60 -10.79
CA HIS A 130 9.34 -5.45 -10.11
C HIS A 130 8.62 -4.66 -9.01
N GLN A 131 7.30 -4.80 -8.88
CA GLN A 131 6.54 -4.15 -7.81
C GLN A 131 6.82 -2.63 -7.68
N PRO A 132 6.73 -1.83 -8.76
CA PRO A 132 7.05 -0.39 -8.71
C PRO A 132 6.21 0.39 -7.68
N TRP A 133 5.06 -0.17 -7.29
CA TRP A 133 4.22 0.36 -6.22
C TRP A 133 4.92 0.43 -4.85
N ARG A 134 6.01 -0.31 -4.63
CA ARG A 134 6.82 -0.24 -3.39
C ARG A 134 7.50 1.12 -3.19
N LEU A 135 7.62 1.94 -4.23
CA LEU A 135 8.15 3.31 -4.13
C LEU A 135 7.09 4.32 -3.66
N ASP A 136 5.81 3.94 -3.67
CA ASP A 136 4.71 4.78 -3.21
C ASP A 136 4.24 4.35 -1.82
N ARG A 137 4.49 5.20 -0.83
CA ARG A 137 4.10 5.01 0.56
C ARG A 137 2.60 4.72 0.74
N VAL A 138 1.74 5.43 0.01
CA VAL A 138 0.28 5.28 0.11
C VAL A 138 -0.15 3.94 -0.48
N GLN A 139 0.46 3.56 -1.61
CA GLN A 139 0.14 2.29 -2.26
C GLN A 139 0.64 1.08 -1.45
N VAL A 140 1.79 1.19 -0.76
CA VAL A 140 2.25 0.19 0.20
C VAL A 140 1.27 0.06 1.37
N ALA A 141 0.89 1.17 2.01
CA ALA A 141 -0.06 1.17 3.12
C ALA A 141 -1.41 0.53 2.74
N LYS A 142 -1.93 0.89 1.55
CA LYS A 142 -3.14 0.30 0.98
C LYS A 142 -3.00 -1.21 0.80
N THR A 143 -1.95 -1.65 0.10
CA THR A 143 -1.73 -3.07 -0.21
C THR A 143 -1.55 -3.90 1.06
N PHE A 144 -0.84 -3.37 2.05
CA PHE A 144 -0.69 -4.00 3.36
C PHE A 144 -2.04 -4.18 4.05
N ALA A 145 -2.87 -3.13 4.15
CA ALA A 145 -4.17 -3.25 4.82
C ALA A 145 -5.12 -4.22 4.10
N GLN A 146 -5.13 -4.20 2.77
CA GLN A 146 -5.95 -5.10 1.97
C GLN A 146 -5.54 -6.56 2.15
N SER A 147 -4.23 -6.86 2.13
CA SER A 147 -3.72 -8.22 2.31
C SER A 147 -3.81 -8.72 3.75
N ARG A 148 -3.49 -7.87 4.73
CA ARG A 148 -3.43 -8.23 6.15
C ARG A 148 -4.81 -8.43 6.77
N PHE A 149 -5.76 -7.55 6.44
CA PHE A 149 -7.09 -7.51 7.06
C PHE A 149 -8.21 -7.97 6.11
N GLY A 150 -7.89 -8.33 4.86
CA GLY A 150 -8.88 -8.72 3.86
C GLY A 150 -9.77 -7.57 3.39
N TRP A 151 -9.35 -6.32 3.59
CA TRP A 151 -10.13 -5.15 3.21
C TRP A 151 -10.16 -5.01 1.69
N THR A 152 -11.34 -4.82 1.10
CA THR A 152 -11.50 -4.71 -0.36
C THR A 152 -11.65 -3.27 -0.82
N ASN A 153 -12.33 -2.44 -0.03
CA ASN A 153 -12.56 -1.03 -0.33
C ASN A 153 -11.98 -0.15 0.78
N VAL A 154 -10.79 0.38 0.51
CA VAL A 154 -10.05 1.20 1.46
C VAL A 154 -9.81 2.61 0.92
N GLN A 155 -9.91 3.58 1.82
CA GLN A 155 -9.55 4.97 1.60
C GLN A 155 -8.30 5.28 2.41
N THR A 156 -7.42 6.09 1.85
CA THR A 156 -6.14 6.45 2.48
C THR A 156 -6.03 7.95 2.66
N SER A 157 -5.47 8.38 3.80
CA SER A 157 -5.05 9.76 4.01
C SER A 157 -3.66 9.81 4.63
N THR A 158 -2.89 10.85 4.31
CA THR A 158 -1.53 11.01 4.80
C THR A 158 -1.50 11.91 6.03
N GLY A 159 -0.78 11.49 7.07
CA GLY A 159 -0.52 12.30 8.26
C GLY A 159 0.89 12.89 8.24
N ALA A 160 1.66 12.59 9.29
CA ALA A 160 3.08 12.86 9.36
C ALA A 160 3.86 12.15 8.22
N PRO A 161 5.13 12.53 7.94
CA PRO A 161 5.90 11.99 6.81
C PRO A 161 6.07 10.47 6.78
N MET A 162 5.82 9.77 7.88
CA MET A 162 5.95 8.31 7.99
C MET A 162 4.63 7.65 8.37
N VAL A 163 3.50 8.38 8.32
CA VAL A 163 2.19 7.86 8.76
C VAL A 163 1.15 7.95 7.65
N VAL A 164 0.49 6.83 7.39
CA VAL A 164 -0.68 6.73 6.52
C VAL A 164 -1.85 6.15 7.30
N PHE A 165 -2.99 6.82 7.25
CA PHE A 165 -4.24 6.31 7.79
C PHE A 165 -4.98 5.54 6.69
N VAL A 166 -5.48 4.36 7.03
CA VAL A 166 -6.30 3.53 6.14
C VAL A 166 -7.65 3.31 6.79
N THR A 167 -8.73 3.64 6.07
CA THR A 167 -10.12 3.44 6.49
C THR A 167 -10.78 2.44 5.55
N ASN A 168 -11.36 1.36 6.09
CA ASN A 168 -12.18 0.42 5.32
C ASN A 168 -13.62 0.94 5.18
N ALA A 169 -14.37 0.38 4.23
CA ALA A 169 -15.75 0.78 3.97
C ALA A 169 -16.72 0.55 5.15
N ASP A 170 -16.41 -0.40 6.05
CA ASP A 170 -17.16 -0.63 7.29
C ASP A 170 -16.85 0.37 8.42
N GLY A 171 -15.94 1.32 8.17
CA GLY A 171 -15.51 2.33 9.12
C GLY A 171 -14.30 1.93 9.96
N SER A 172 -13.79 0.70 9.83
CA SER A 172 -12.54 0.26 10.49
C SER A 172 -11.38 1.16 10.09
N LYS A 173 -10.55 1.55 11.05
CA LYS A 173 -9.42 2.45 10.81
C LYS A 173 -8.14 1.92 11.43
N VAL A 174 -7.05 2.09 10.70
CA VAL A 174 -5.70 1.89 11.22
C VAL A 174 -4.81 3.07 10.83
N ALA A 175 -3.89 3.43 11.71
CA ALA A 175 -2.75 4.27 11.39
C ALA A 175 -1.52 3.37 11.21
N LEU A 176 -0.87 3.46 10.06
CA LEU A 176 0.31 2.68 9.71
C LEU A 176 1.54 3.58 9.78
N HIS A 177 2.58 3.12 10.45
CA HIS A 177 3.91 3.70 10.44
C HIS A 177 4.76 3.00 9.38
N LEU A 178 5.33 3.78 8.46
CA LEU A 178 6.10 3.26 7.33
C LEU A 178 7.54 3.75 7.38
N ILE A 179 8.46 2.86 7.04
CA ILE A 179 9.90 3.13 6.98
C ILE A 179 10.44 2.83 5.58
N GLN A 180 11.65 3.31 5.30
CA GLN A 180 12.42 2.90 4.13
C GLN A 180 13.66 2.12 4.60
N PRO A 181 13.63 0.78 4.60
CA PRO A 181 14.64 -0.02 5.28
C PRO A 181 16.00 -0.09 4.56
N ALA A 182 16.03 0.08 3.23
CA ALA A 182 17.26 -0.02 2.42
C ALA A 182 17.78 1.36 1.99
N THR A 183 17.12 1.98 1.02
CA THR A 183 17.49 3.30 0.48
C THR A 183 16.52 4.36 0.99
N LYS A 184 17.00 5.58 1.25
CA LYS A 184 16.14 6.71 1.67
C LYS A 184 15.81 7.62 0.48
N GLY A 185 14.65 8.28 0.54
CA GLY A 185 14.22 9.25 -0.48
C GLY A 185 13.34 8.63 -1.57
N ASP A 186 13.20 9.30 -2.71
CA ASP A 186 12.17 8.96 -3.70
C ASP A 186 12.37 7.61 -4.41
N THR A 187 13.58 7.06 -4.34
CA THR A 187 13.93 5.74 -4.90
C THR A 187 13.90 4.63 -3.87
N GLY A 188 13.67 4.95 -2.60
CA GLY A 188 13.63 3.98 -1.51
C GLY A 188 12.31 3.23 -1.45
N ILE A 189 12.39 1.90 -1.33
CA ILE A 189 11.20 1.09 -1.04
C ILE A 189 10.58 1.49 0.31
N TRP A 190 9.26 1.45 0.39
CA TRP A 190 8.51 1.60 1.62
C TRP A 190 8.07 0.23 2.17
N GLU A 191 8.09 0.14 3.49
CA GLU A 191 7.61 -1.00 4.26
C GLU A 191 6.75 -0.49 5.42
N VAL A 192 5.70 -1.24 5.78
CA VAL A 192 5.01 -1.02 7.05
C VAL A 192 5.83 -1.63 8.18
N ASP A 193 6.26 -0.80 9.13
CA ASP A 193 6.99 -1.21 10.33
C ASP A 193 6.03 -1.63 11.46
N SER A 194 5.00 -0.82 11.66
CA SER A 194 4.01 -1.03 12.72
C SER A 194 2.70 -0.34 12.40
N GLY A 195 1.65 -0.67 13.14
CA GLY A 195 0.39 0.06 13.06
C GLY A 195 -0.43 0.00 14.34
N VAL A 196 -1.48 0.81 14.36
CA VAL A 196 -2.40 0.94 15.50
C VAL A 196 -3.84 1.06 15.01
N TRP A 197 -4.75 0.37 15.67
CA TRP A 197 -6.20 0.51 15.44
C TRP A 197 -6.70 1.85 15.95
N SER A 198 -7.62 2.49 15.22
CA SER A 198 -8.20 3.80 15.56
C SER A 198 -9.71 3.77 15.64
#